data_AF-A0A6G3WVN7-F1
#
_entry.id   AF-A0A6G3WVN7-F1
#
_cell.length_a   1.000
_cell.length_b   1.000
_cell.length_c   1.000
_cell.angle_alpha   90.00
_cell.angle_beta   90.00
_cell.angle_gamma   90.00
#
_symmetry.space_group_name_H-M   'P 1'
#
loop_
_entity.id
_entity.type
_entity.pdbx_description
1 polymer ?
#
loop_
_entity_poly.entity_id
_entity_poly.type
_entity_poly.pdbx_seq_one_letter_code
_entity_poly.pdbx_strand_id
1 'polypeptide(L)' 'MERPAWAPQGIDISVPSVSRMYDFYLGGSHNFEVDREAARKAMEFLPGLPKIMQANRAFMRRTVRYAVDIGIDQFLDI' A
#
# COMPACT_ATOMS: atom_id res chain seq x y z
N MET A 1 -18.01 -11.23 -8.67
CA MET A 1 -16.85 -10.70 -9.40
C MET A 1 -15.88 -11.84 -9.57
N GLU A 2 -15.45 -12.15 -10.79
CA GLU A 2 -14.43 -13.19 -11.01
C GLU A 2 -13.11 -12.75 -10.38
N ARG A 3 -12.37 -13.71 -9.80
CA ARG A 3 -11.06 -13.44 -9.19
C ARG A 3 -10.08 -13.04 -10.29
N PRO A 4 -9.44 -11.86 -10.22
CA PRO A 4 -8.44 -11.47 -11.21
C PRO A 4 -7.27 -12.46 -11.24
N ALA A 5 -6.67 -12.67 -12.42
CA ALA A 5 -5.57 -13.60 -12.60
C ALA A 5 -4.33 -13.28 -11.73
N TRP A 6 -4.14 -12.02 -11.35
CA TRP A 6 -3.05 -11.58 -10.48
C TRP A 6 -3.30 -11.89 -8.99
N ALA A 7 -4.55 -12.17 -8.59
CA ALA A 7 -4.91 -12.37 -7.19
C ALA A 7 -4.60 -13.82 -6.75
N PRO A 8 -3.73 -14.03 -5.74
CA PRO A 8 -3.39 -15.38 -5.26
C PRO A 8 -4.63 -16.13 -4.79
N GLN A 9 -4.73 -17.45 -4.99
CA GLN A 9 -5.93 -18.21 -4.60
C GLN A 9 -6.14 -18.27 -3.07
N GLY A 10 -5.06 -18.21 -2.28
CA GLY A 10 -5.12 -18.33 -0.82
C GLY A 10 -5.56 -17.07 -0.07
N ILE A 11 -5.84 -15.96 -0.75
CA ILE A 11 -6.33 -14.73 -0.09
C ILE A 11 -7.85 -14.65 -0.10
N ASP A 12 -8.41 -14.22 1.03
CA ASP A 12 -9.78 -13.75 1.10
C ASP A 12 -9.85 -12.33 0.51
N ILE A 13 -10.60 -12.20 -0.59
CA ILE A 13 -10.80 -10.95 -1.32
C ILE A 13 -12.07 -10.21 -0.89
N SER A 14 -12.83 -10.78 0.05
CA SER A 14 -14.04 -10.19 0.65
C SER A 14 -13.77 -9.43 1.95
N VAL A 15 -12.59 -9.59 2.54
CA VAL A 15 -12.14 -8.90 3.75
C VAL A 15 -11.10 -7.83 3.38
N PRO A 16 -11.21 -6.57 3.85
CA PRO A 16 -10.22 -5.54 3.54
C PRO A 16 -8.85 -5.85 4.14
N SER A 17 -7.79 -5.50 3.41
CA SER A 17 -6.40 -5.61 3.86
C SER A 17 -5.73 -4.24 3.92
N VAL A 18 -4.96 -3.98 4.99
CA VAL A 18 -4.22 -2.72 5.16
C VAL A 18 -3.25 -2.48 4.00
N SER A 19 -2.55 -3.51 3.51
CA SER A 19 -1.62 -3.39 2.39
C SER A 19 -2.33 -3.04 1.09
N ARG A 20 -3.54 -3.57 0.86
CA ARG A 20 -4.35 -3.25 -0.34
C ARG A 20 -5.01 -1.87 -0.24
N MET A 21 -5.40 -1.44 0.95
CA MET A 21 -5.80 -0.05 1.20
C MET A 21 -4.64 0.91 0.93
N TYR A 22 -3.43 0.55 1.36
CA TYR A 22 -2.21 1.33 1.10
C TYR A 22 -1.95 1.46 -0.41
N ASP A 23 -2.08 0.37 -1.18
CA ASP A 23 -2.02 0.39 -2.64
C ASP A 23 -3.06 1.36 -3.24
N PHE A 24 -4.31 1.33 -2.77
CA PHE A 24 -5.35 2.27 -3.20
C PHE A 24 -4.98 3.74 -2.93
N TYR A 25 -4.48 4.06 -1.72
CA TYR A 25 -4.05 5.44 -1.39
C TYR A 25 -2.90 5.96 -2.27
N LEU A 26 -2.07 5.06 -2.79
CA LEU A 26 -1.01 5.37 -3.73
C LEU A 26 -1.50 5.46 -5.19
N GLY A 27 -2.77 5.15 -5.47
CA GLY A 27 -3.33 5.11 -6.82
C GLY A 27 -3.03 3.80 -7.58
N GLY A 28 -2.71 2.73 -6.86
CA GLY A 28 -2.49 1.40 -7.42
C GLY A 28 -3.79 0.65 -7.79
N SER A 29 -3.62 -0.50 -8.43
CA SER A 29 -4.73 -1.34 -8.93
C SER A 29 -4.78 -2.74 -8.30
N HIS A 30 -3.91 -3.04 -7.35
CA HIS A 30 -3.86 -4.34 -6.66
C HIS A 30 -4.72 -4.31 -5.39
N ASN A 31 -5.97 -3.89 -5.56
CA ASN A 31 -6.95 -3.73 -4.50
C ASN A 31 -8.35 -4.09 -5.01
N PHE A 32 -9.18 -4.60 -4.12
CA PHE A 32 -10.57 -4.97 -4.39
C PHE A 32 -11.52 -3.88 -3.89
N GLU A 33 -12.80 -3.97 -4.23
CA GLU A 33 -13.78 -2.95 -3.81
C GLU A 33 -13.88 -2.85 -2.28
N VAL A 34 -13.81 -3.98 -1.56
CA VAL A 34 -13.84 -3.98 -0.08
C VAL A 34 -12.69 -3.19 0.54
N ASP A 35 -11.51 -3.19 -0.10
CA ASP A 35 -10.37 -2.39 0.34
C ASP A 35 -10.62 -0.90 0.07
N ARG A 36 -11.17 -0.56 -1.10
CA ARG A 36 -11.49 0.83 -1.47
C ARG A 36 -12.58 1.42 -0.59
N GLU A 37 -13.62 0.66 -0.27
CA GLU A 37 -14.67 1.10 0.65
C GLU A 37 -14.13 1.37 2.06
N ALA A 38 -13.33 0.44 2.60
CA ALA A 38 -12.66 0.63 3.89
C ALA A 38 -11.74 1.86 3.86
N ALA A 39 -10.99 2.05 2.77
CA ALA A 39 -10.10 3.18 2.60
C ALA A 39 -10.84 4.52 2.51
N ARG A 40 -11.96 4.58 1.77
CA ARG A 40 -12.82 5.76 1.69
C ARG A 40 -13.40 6.12 3.05
N LYS A 41 -13.88 5.14 3.82
CA LYS A 41 -14.34 5.38 5.21
C LYS A 41 -13.23 5.95 6.09
N ALA A 42 -12.01 5.43 6.00
CA ALA A 42 -10.88 5.98 6.75
C ALA A 42 -10.56 7.43 6.34
N MET A 43 -10.72 7.79 5.05
CA MET A 43 -10.56 9.18 4.58
C MET A 43 -11.62 10.13 5.11
N GLU A 44 -12.79 9.67 5.55
CA GLU A 44 -13.78 10.52 6.22
C GLU A 44 -13.25 11.02 7.57
N PHE A 45 -12.46 10.21 8.27
CA PHE A 45 -11.82 10.59 9.54
C PHE A 45 -10.50 11.34 9.35
N LEU A 46 -9.71 10.93 8.35
CA LEU A 46 -8.44 11.55 8.01
C LEU A 46 -8.32 11.81 6.50
N PRO A 47 -8.86 12.94 6.01
CA PRO A 47 -8.87 13.26 4.57
C PRO A 47 -7.47 13.33 3.93
N GLY A 48 -6.43 13.56 4.74
CA GLY A 48 -5.04 13.63 4.28
C GLY A 48 -4.38 12.27 3.98
N LEU A 49 -5.05 11.14 4.22
CA LEU A 49 -4.46 9.80 4.10
C LEU A 49 -3.70 9.54 2.78
N PRO A 50 -4.24 9.85 1.59
CA PRO A 50 -3.50 9.66 0.34
C PRO A 50 -2.14 10.37 0.31
N LYS A 51 -2.10 11.64 0.73
CA LYS A 51 -0.85 12.42 0.79
C LYS A 51 0.11 11.88 1.85
N ILE A 52 -0.41 11.43 3.00
CA ILE A 52 0.41 10.81 4.05
C ILE A 52 1.08 9.53 3.53
N MET A 53 0.33 8.66 2.86
CA MET A 53 0.88 7.41 2.31
C MET A 53 1.90 7.68 1.20
N GLN A 54 1.65 8.65 0.32
CA GLN A 54 2.62 9.09 -0.69
C GLN A 54 3.91 9.64 -0.04
N ALA A 55 3.79 10.45 1.01
CA ALA A 55 4.93 10.97 1.75
C ALA A 55 5.75 9.85 2.42
N ASN A 56 5.09 8.85 3.00
CA ASN A 56 5.74 7.66 3.56
C ASN A 56 6.52 6.89 2.48
N ARG A 57 5.91 6.65 1.31
CA ARG A 57 6.59 5.98 0.18
C ARG A 57 7.78 6.79 -0.33
N ALA A 58 7.65 8.11 -0.40
CA ALA A 58 8.73 9.00 -0.79
C ALA A 58 9.87 9.01 0.24
N PHE A 59 9.56 8.95 1.54
CA PHE A 59 10.54 8.83 2.61
C PHE A 59 11.33 7.53 2.50
N MET A 60 10.65 6.38 2.43
CA MET A 60 11.30 5.07 2.27
C MET A 60 12.29 5.08 1.10
N ARG A 61 11.89 5.63 -0.06
CA ARG A 61 12.77 5.74 -1.24
C ARG A 61 14.03 6.58 -0.97
N ARG A 62 13.91 7.69 -0.23
CA ARG A 62 15.07 8.54 0.12
C ARG A 62 15.99 7.83 1.10
N THR A 63 15.42 7.17 2.10
CA THR A 63 16.17 6.44 3.14
C THR A 63 16.95 5.28 2.55
N VAL A 64 16.35 4.47 1.69
CA VAL A 64 17.05 3.35 1.03
C VAL A 64 18.18 3.86 0.14
N ARG A 65 17.95 4.94 -0.62
CA ARG A 65 19.03 5.56 -1.44
C ARG A 65 20.19 6.04 -0.58
N TYR A 66 19.89 6.77 0.49
CA TYR A 66 20.91 7.22 1.43
C TYR A 66 21.68 6.05 2.06
N ALA A 67 20.98 4.98 2.46
CA ALA A 67 21.61 3.79 3.02
C ALA A 67 22.62 3.17 2.04
N VAL A 68 22.24 3.05 0.76
CA VAL A 68 23.15 2.58 -0.30
C VAL A 68 24.32 3.53 -0.48
N ASP A 69 24.08 4.85 -0.48
CA ASP A 69 25.14 5.87 -0.65
C ASP A 69 26.20 5.83 0.47
N ILE A 70 25.84 5.36 1.66
CA ILE A 70 26.76 5.19 2.79
C ILE A 70 27.33 3.76 2.93
N GLY A 71 27.08 2.89 1.96
CA GLY A 71 27.68 1.55 1.87
C GLY A 71 26.87 0.41 2.50
N ILE A 72 25.57 0.60 2.80
CA ILE A 72 24.69 -0.50 3.20
C ILE A 72 24.22 -1.25 1.94
N ASP A 73 24.50 -2.54 1.88
CA ASP A 73 24.21 -3.41 0.73
C ASP A 73 23.26 -4.59 1.05
N GLN A 74 22.91 -4.79 2.31
CA GLN A 74 21.94 -5.80 2.75
C GLN A 74 20.73 -5.14 3.42
N PHE A 75 19.53 -5.51 2.97
CA PHE A 75 18.26 -5.02 3.48
C PHE A 75 17.34 -6.18 3.84
N LEU A 76 16.67 -6.07 4.98
CA LEU A 76 15.58 -6.93 5.39
C LEU A 76 14.32 -6.07 5.52
N ASP A 77 13.38 -6.25 4.58
CA ASP A 77 12.06 -5.61 4.60
C ASP A 77 11.05 -6.62 5.17
N ILE A 78 10.32 -6.22 6.21
CA ILE A 78 9.47 -7.10 7.04
C ILE A 78 8.00 -6.98 6.65
#